data_AF-A0A6P2TC55-F1
#
_entry.id   AF-A0A6P2TC55-F1
#
_cell.length_a   1.000
_cell.length_b   1.000
_cell.length_c   1.000
_cell.angle_alpha   90.00
_cell.angle_beta   90.00
_cell.angle_gamma   90.00
#
_symmetry.space_group_name_H-M   'P 1'
#
loop_
_entity.id
_entity.type
_entity.pdbx_description
1 polymer ?
#
loop_
_entity_poly.entity_id
_entity_poly.type
_entity_poly.pdbx_seq_one_letter_code
_entity_poly.pdbx_strand_id
1 'polypeptide(L)'
;MEGVLFDPFGTDGTHTAYYNLFNPVIKYFDEQNANGTSTGFDYRAWQPRVTQLSNELDATNPDLDTFQKKGGKLILVQGTTDMLVTPNQTTAYFSKVAARYGDSTSSFVRYYVAPGFGHANGTFALQWDSLAALDGWVASGQAPVSPVVTDGNPATKGRTRPLCEYPQFPKYKGSGDANSASSFVCADS
;
A
#
# COMPACT_ATOMS: atom_id res chain seq x y z
N MET A 1 12.16 -2.58 -17.39
CA MET A 1 10.76 -2.67 -16.94
C MET A 1 9.84 -1.68 -17.67
N GLU A 2 10.36 -0.85 -18.57
CA GLU A 2 9.51 -0.25 -19.60
C GLU A 2 9.06 -1.38 -20.56
N GLY A 3 7.75 -1.45 -20.79
CA GLY A 3 7.18 -2.42 -21.71
C GLY A 3 6.57 -3.70 -21.12
N VAL A 4 6.25 -3.76 -19.82
CA VAL A 4 5.45 -4.90 -19.30
C VAL A 4 4.12 -4.41 -18.71
N LEU A 5 4.07 -3.17 -18.24
CA LEU A 5 2.88 -2.58 -17.65
C LEU A 5 1.86 -2.07 -18.68
N PHE A 6 2.32 -1.61 -19.85
CA PHE A 6 1.50 -0.87 -20.82
C PHE A 6 1.40 -1.51 -22.21
N ASP A 7 1.88 -2.75 -22.37
CA ASP A 7 1.89 -3.44 -23.66
C ASP A 7 2.68 -2.71 -24.77
N PRO A 8 4.01 -2.81 -24.78
CA PRO A 8 4.88 -2.08 -25.72
C PRO A 8 4.87 -2.68 -27.14
N PHE A 9 4.25 -3.86 -27.34
CA PHE A 9 4.32 -4.61 -28.60
C PHE A 9 2.99 -5.29 -29.00
N GLY A 10 1.97 -5.31 -28.15
CA GLY A 10 0.61 -5.79 -28.42
C GLY A 10 -0.32 -4.62 -28.71
N THR A 11 -1.01 -4.68 -29.84
CA THR A 11 -1.87 -3.59 -30.32
C THR A 11 -3.30 -3.67 -29.77
N ASP A 12 -3.63 -4.73 -29.02
CA ASP A 12 -4.99 -5.01 -28.53
C ASP A 12 -5.13 -4.98 -26.99
N GLY A 13 -4.03 -4.76 -26.26
CA GLY A 13 -4.04 -4.63 -24.80
C GLY A 13 -4.12 -5.94 -24.00
N THR A 14 -4.19 -7.08 -24.68
CA THR A 14 -4.32 -8.41 -24.04
C THR A 14 -3.03 -8.89 -23.37
N HIS A 15 -1.90 -8.22 -23.61
CA HIS A 15 -0.63 -8.53 -22.98
C HIS A 15 -0.27 -7.57 -21.84
N THR A 16 -1.11 -6.58 -21.54
CA THR A 16 -0.88 -5.69 -20.39
C THR A 16 -0.89 -6.46 -19.06
N ALA A 17 -0.12 -5.99 -18.08
CA ALA A 17 -0.17 -6.53 -16.72
C ALA A 17 -1.60 -6.45 -16.13
N TYR A 18 -2.32 -5.36 -16.42
CA TYR A 18 -3.69 -5.17 -15.98
C TYR A 18 -4.64 -6.21 -16.59
N TYR A 19 -4.55 -6.48 -17.89
CA TYR A 19 -5.34 -7.54 -18.51
C TYR A 19 -5.05 -8.91 -17.88
N ASN A 20 -3.77 -9.26 -17.71
CA ASN A 20 -3.41 -10.55 -17.13
C ASN A 20 -3.84 -10.72 -15.67
N LEU A 21 -3.90 -9.64 -14.89
CA LEU A 21 -4.39 -9.67 -13.50
C LEU A 21 -5.92 -9.75 -13.42
N PHE A 22 -6.64 -8.96 -14.23
CA PHE A 22 -8.10 -8.86 -14.13
C PHE A 22 -8.86 -9.87 -14.97
N ASN A 23 -8.32 -10.30 -16.11
CA ASN A 23 -9.00 -11.24 -17.00
C ASN A 23 -9.36 -12.57 -16.31
N PRO A 24 -8.49 -13.20 -15.48
CA PRO A 24 -8.88 -14.37 -14.71
C PRO A 24 -9.97 -14.09 -13.68
N VAL A 25 -9.93 -12.94 -13.01
CA VAL A 25 -10.96 -12.54 -12.03
C VAL A 25 -12.31 -12.42 -12.71
N ILE A 26 -12.36 -11.68 -13.84
CA ILE A 26 -13.59 -11.50 -14.61
C ILE A 26 -14.11 -12.84 -15.13
N LYS A 27 -13.26 -13.65 -15.77
CA LYS A 27 -13.72 -14.91 -16.38
C LYS A 27 -14.15 -15.95 -15.36
N TYR A 28 -13.37 -16.15 -14.31
CA TYR A 28 -13.56 -17.30 -13.42
C TYR A 28 -14.34 -16.95 -12.16
N PHE A 29 -14.28 -15.70 -11.68
CA PHE A 29 -15.02 -15.28 -10.50
C PHE A 29 -16.30 -14.53 -10.83
N ASP A 30 -16.24 -13.49 -11.66
CA ASP A 30 -17.41 -12.66 -11.98
C ASP A 30 -18.36 -13.39 -12.94
N GLU A 31 -17.90 -13.69 -14.16
CA GLU A 31 -18.73 -14.31 -15.21
C GLU A 31 -18.91 -15.82 -15.04
N GLN A 32 -18.00 -16.47 -14.30
CA GLN A 32 -17.89 -17.93 -14.18
C GLN A 32 -17.91 -18.64 -15.55
N ASN A 33 -17.31 -18.02 -16.56
CA ASN A 33 -17.22 -18.48 -17.93
C ASN A 33 -15.76 -18.58 -18.38
N ALA A 34 -15.22 -19.80 -18.39
CA ALA A 34 -13.85 -20.07 -18.84
C ALA A 34 -13.58 -19.67 -20.30
N ASN A 35 -14.63 -19.55 -21.12
CA ASN A 35 -14.55 -19.12 -22.51
C ASN A 35 -14.89 -17.63 -22.71
N GLY A 36 -15.17 -16.89 -21.62
CA GLY A 36 -15.47 -15.46 -21.63
C GLY A 36 -14.27 -14.59 -22.03
N THR A 37 -14.55 -13.32 -22.33
CA THR A 37 -13.54 -12.28 -22.61
C THR A 37 -13.78 -11.09 -21.69
N SER A 38 -12.71 -10.53 -21.13
CA SER A 38 -12.82 -9.32 -20.31
C SER A 38 -13.01 -8.04 -21.13
N THR A 39 -12.78 -8.10 -22.45
CA THR A 39 -13.01 -6.96 -23.34
C THR A 39 -14.50 -6.62 -23.40
N GLY A 40 -14.85 -5.42 -22.93
CA GLY A 40 -16.25 -4.98 -22.85
C GLY A 40 -16.99 -5.41 -21.58
N PHE A 41 -16.28 -5.96 -20.59
CA PHE A 41 -16.86 -6.25 -19.29
C PHE A 41 -17.41 -4.98 -18.63
N ASP A 42 -18.68 -5.03 -18.21
CA ASP A 42 -19.33 -3.99 -17.43
C ASP A 42 -19.72 -4.57 -16.07
N TYR A 43 -18.98 -4.19 -15.02
CA TYR A 43 -19.22 -4.66 -13.66
C TYR A 43 -20.65 -4.40 -13.17
N ARG A 44 -21.36 -3.40 -13.74
CA ARG A 44 -22.74 -3.06 -13.36
C ARG A 44 -23.72 -4.17 -13.74
N ALA A 45 -23.46 -4.89 -14.83
CA ALA A 45 -24.26 -6.06 -15.21
C ALA A 45 -24.07 -7.24 -14.23
N TRP A 46 -22.95 -7.25 -13.50
CA TRP A 46 -22.55 -8.30 -12.56
C TRP A 46 -22.58 -7.83 -11.09
N GLN A 47 -23.24 -6.71 -10.79
CA GLN A 47 -23.21 -6.08 -9.47
C GLN A 47 -23.51 -7.03 -8.31
N PRO A 48 -24.52 -7.93 -8.36
CA PRO A 48 -24.76 -8.88 -7.27
C PRO A 48 -23.58 -9.81 -7.03
N ARG A 49 -22.94 -10.30 -8.10
CA ARG A 49 -21.81 -11.22 -8.04
C ARG A 49 -20.54 -10.53 -7.55
N VAL A 50 -20.25 -9.34 -8.07
CA VAL A 50 -19.14 -8.50 -7.60
C VAL A 50 -19.30 -8.20 -6.10
N THR A 51 -20.51 -7.84 -5.67
CA THR A 51 -20.79 -7.57 -4.24
C THR A 51 -20.60 -8.82 -3.38
N GLN A 52 -21.05 -9.98 -3.85
CA GLN A 52 -20.82 -11.25 -3.17
C GLN A 52 -19.32 -11.51 -3.00
N LEU A 53 -18.54 -11.41 -4.08
CA LEU A 53 -17.09 -11.63 -4.07
C LEU A 53 -16.37 -10.65 -3.15
N SER A 54 -16.74 -9.37 -3.18
CA SER A 54 -16.22 -8.37 -2.24
C SER A 54 -16.45 -8.77 -0.79
N ASN A 55 -17.65 -9.26 -0.44
CA ASN A 55 -17.93 -9.71 0.92
C ASN A 55 -17.10 -10.95 1.34
N GLU A 56 -16.70 -11.78 0.38
CA GLU A 56 -15.93 -13.01 0.63
C GLU A 56 -14.41 -12.78 0.61
N LEU A 57 -13.92 -11.87 -0.24
CA LEU A 57 -12.50 -11.74 -0.58
C LEU A 57 -11.85 -10.45 -0.06
N ASP A 58 -12.61 -9.36 0.13
CA ASP A 58 -12.02 -8.08 0.49
C ASP A 58 -11.55 -8.10 1.95
N ALA A 59 -10.26 -7.83 2.16
CA ALA A 59 -9.65 -7.69 3.48
C ALA A 59 -9.92 -6.30 4.10
N THR A 60 -11.18 -5.87 4.15
CA THR A 60 -11.57 -4.50 4.56
C THR A 60 -12.29 -4.41 5.90
N ASN A 61 -12.47 -5.54 6.61
CA ASN A 61 -13.07 -5.56 7.93
C ASN A 61 -12.18 -4.83 8.97
N PRO A 62 -12.65 -3.73 9.58
CA PRO A 62 -11.85 -2.98 10.55
C PRO A 62 -11.82 -3.62 11.94
N ASP A 63 -12.56 -4.70 12.18
CA ASP A 63 -12.54 -5.43 13.45
C ASP A 63 -11.24 -6.24 13.61
N LEU A 64 -10.35 -5.67 14.42
CA LEU A 64 -9.09 -6.24 14.87
C LEU A 64 -9.14 -6.61 16.37
N ASP A 65 -10.32 -6.79 16.98
CA ASP A 65 -10.46 -6.96 18.44
C ASP A 65 -9.68 -8.16 18.95
N THR A 66 -9.81 -9.30 18.27
CA THR A 66 -9.09 -10.53 18.64
C THR A 66 -7.59 -10.38 18.41
N PHE A 67 -7.19 -9.67 17.36
CA PHE A 67 -5.79 -9.41 17.05
C PHE A 67 -5.14 -8.53 18.12
N GLN A 68 -5.78 -7.41 18.46
CA GLN A 68 -5.35 -6.49 19.52
C GLN A 68 -5.31 -7.17 20.89
N LYS A 69 -6.36 -7.91 21.27
CA LYS A 69 -6.43 -8.64 22.56
C LYS A 69 -5.31 -9.67 22.74
N LYS A 70 -4.82 -10.24 21.63
CA LYS A 70 -3.68 -11.17 21.62
C LYS A 70 -2.31 -10.46 21.56
N GLY A 71 -2.28 -9.13 21.63
CA GLY A 71 -1.06 -8.33 21.56
C GLY A 71 -0.52 -8.12 20.15
N GLY A 72 -1.30 -8.43 19.11
CA GLY A 72 -0.89 -8.31 17.71
C GLY A 72 -0.48 -6.88 17.34
N LYS A 73 0.52 -6.74 16.48
CA LYS A 73 1.05 -5.48 15.96
C LYS A 73 0.99 -5.46 14.44
N LEU A 74 0.50 -4.37 13.86
CA LEU A 74 0.32 -4.20 12.43
C LEU A 74 1.08 -2.96 11.95
N ILE A 75 1.91 -3.13 10.92
CA ILE A 75 2.57 -2.03 10.22
C ILE A 75 2.02 -2.03 8.80
N LEU A 76 1.33 -0.95 8.43
CA LEU A 76 0.85 -0.69 7.07
C LEU A 76 1.80 0.32 6.41
N VAL A 77 2.24 0.02 5.19
CA VAL A 77 3.02 0.94 4.36
C VAL A 77 2.39 0.98 2.97
N GLN A 78 2.09 2.17 2.48
CA GLN A 78 1.53 2.37 1.15
C GLN A 78 2.26 3.47 0.41
N GLY A 79 2.51 3.26 -0.87
CA GLY A 79 3.16 4.24 -1.73
C GLY A 79 2.19 5.26 -2.31
N THR A 80 2.62 6.52 -2.47
CA THR A 80 1.80 7.56 -3.13
C THR A 80 1.74 7.40 -4.65
N THR A 81 2.67 6.64 -5.24
CA THR A 81 2.76 6.42 -6.69
C THR A 81 2.53 4.95 -7.05
N ASP A 82 1.85 4.20 -6.17
CA ASP A 82 1.42 2.84 -6.47
C ASP A 82 0.30 2.87 -7.52
N MET A 83 0.59 2.31 -8.69
CA MET A 83 -0.30 2.28 -9.85
C MET A 83 -1.23 1.07 -9.88
N LEU A 84 -0.99 0.07 -9.04
CA LEU A 84 -1.79 -1.16 -8.98
C LEU A 84 -2.76 -1.12 -7.80
N VAL A 85 -2.32 -0.61 -6.65
CA VAL A 85 -3.13 -0.46 -5.44
C VAL A 85 -3.14 1.02 -5.05
N THR A 86 -4.29 1.67 -5.20
CA THR A 86 -4.40 3.10 -4.87
C THR A 86 -4.17 3.35 -3.38
N PRO A 87 -3.41 4.40 -3.00
CA PRO A 87 -3.24 4.76 -1.60
C PRO A 87 -4.55 5.09 -0.87
N ASN A 88 -5.59 5.48 -1.62
CA ASN A 88 -6.90 5.80 -1.06
C ASN A 88 -7.59 4.59 -0.42
N GLN A 89 -7.37 3.37 -0.92
CA GLN A 89 -8.00 2.17 -0.36
C GLN A 89 -7.40 1.80 1.00
N THR A 90 -6.07 1.74 1.09
CA THR A 90 -5.37 1.50 2.37
C THR A 90 -5.66 2.61 3.38
N THR A 91 -5.73 3.86 2.92
CA THR A 91 -6.11 5.01 3.77
C THR A 91 -7.55 4.88 4.28
N ALA A 92 -8.49 4.49 3.43
CA ALA A 92 -9.88 4.29 3.83
C ALA A 92 -10.03 3.14 4.84
N TYR A 93 -9.28 2.04 4.67
CA TYR A 93 -9.23 0.96 5.65
C TYR A 93 -8.67 1.44 6.99
N PHE A 94 -7.50 2.09 6.98
CA PHE A 94 -6.90 2.64 8.20
C PHE A 94 -7.84 3.62 8.89
N SER A 95 -8.55 4.47 8.14
CA SER A 95 -9.52 5.42 8.71
C SER A 95 -10.67 4.70 9.43
N LYS A 96 -11.18 3.58 8.89
CA LYS A 96 -12.20 2.76 9.57
C LYS A 96 -11.65 2.11 10.85
N VAL A 97 -10.40 1.63 10.82
CA VAL A 97 -9.72 1.09 12.01
C VAL A 97 -9.53 2.19 13.06
N ALA A 98 -9.00 3.34 12.67
CA ALA A 98 -8.81 4.49 13.54
C ALA A 98 -10.13 4.98 14.17
N ALA A 99 -11.20 5.06 13.39
CA ALA A 99 -12.53 5.42 13.89
C ALA A 99 -13.08 4.42 14.92
N ARG A 100 -12.76 3.12 14.79
CA ARG A 100 -13.19 2.08 15.73
C ARG A 100 -12.42 2.13 17.06
N TYR A 101 -11.10 2.32 16.99
CA TYR A 101 -10.20 2.15 18.13
C TYR A 101 -9.74 3.46 18.79
N GLY A 102 -9.96 4.61 18.14
CA GLY A 102 -9.55 5.93 18.64
C GLY A 102 -8.06 5.96 19.02
N ASP A 103 -7.75 6.56 20.18
CA ASP A 103 -6.38 6.70 20.66
C ASP A 103 -5.63 5.36 20.78
N SER A 104 -6.38 4.26 21.00
CA SER A 104 -5.79 2.92 21.14
C SER A 104 -5.23 2.38 19.83
N THR A 105 -5.57 2.92 18.65
CA THR A 105 -5.03 2.50 17.35
C THR A 105 -3.50 2.53 17.36
N SER A 106 -2.92 3.61 17.86
CA SER A 106 -1.47 3.82 17.92
C SER A 106 -0.71 2.77 18.76
N SER A 107 -1.40 2.05 19.64
CA SER A 107 -0.80 1.00 20.47
C SER A 107 -0.52 -0.30 19.71
N PHE A 108 -1.14 -0.49 18.53
CA PHE A 108 -1.06 -1.75 17.80
C PHE A 108 -1.10 -1.64 16.27
N VAL A 109 -1.42 -0.47 15.70
CA VAL A 109 -1.36 -0.21 14.25
C VAL A 109 -0.50 1.02 14.00
N ARG A 110 0.47 0.90 13.09
CA ARG A 110 1.17 2.04 12.46
C ARG A 110 0.81 2.06 10.99
N TYR A 111 0.54 3.24 10.45
CA TYR A 111 0.34 3.44 9.02
C TYR A 111 1.26 4.53 8.49
N TYR A 112 1.97 4.22 7.41
CA TYR A 112 2.89 5.13 6.74
C TYR A 112 2.49 5.26 5.26
N VAL A 113 2.34 6.49 4.79
CA VAL A 113 2.18 6.80 3.37
C VAL A 113 3.49 7.37 2.85
N ALA A 114 4.21 6.59 2.04
CA ALA A 114 5.55 6.90 1.58
C ALA A 114 5.54 7.64 0.22
N PRO A 115 6.00 8.91 0.16
CA PRO A 115 6.05 9.64 -1.11
C PRO A 115 7.01 9.02 -2.12
N GLY A 116 6.54 8.85 -3.36
CA GLY A 116 7.34 8.32 -4.47
C GLY A 116 7.56 6.80 -4.45
N PHE A 117 7.10 6.12 -3.40
CA PHE A 117 7.04 4.66 -3.37
C PHE A 117 5.86 4.17 -4.23
N GLY A 118 6.06 3.10 -5.00
CA GLY A 118 5.03 2.46 -5.80
C GLY A 118 5.19 0.94 -5.84
N HIS A 119 4.27 0.24 -6.51
CA HIS A 119 4.11 -1.23 -6.39
C HIS A 119 5.36 -2.03 -6.79
N ALA A 120 6.01 -1.59 -7.86
CA ALA A 120 7.21 -2.22 -8.42
C ALA A 120 8.19 -1.18 -8.98
N ASN A 121 7.67 0.00 -9.33
CA ASN A 121 8.41 1.16 -9.80
C ASN A 121 7.98 2.38 -8.99
N GLY A 122 8.78 3.43 -9.02
CA GLY A 122 8.53 4.66 -8.29
C GLY A 122 9.79 5.51 -8.25
N THR A 123 9.64 6.79 -7.92
CA THR A 123 10.81 7.65 -7.74
C THR A 123 11.59 7.33 -6.46
N PHE A 124 11.04 6.50 -5.57
CA PHE A 124 11.66 6.02 -4.34
C PHE A 124 11.41 4.52 -4.15
N ALA A 125 12.45 3.70 -4.26
CA ALA A 125 12.35 2.27 -3.95
C ALA A 125 12.61 2.06 -2.45
N LEU A 126 11.54 2.05 -1.66
CA LEU A 126 11.63 1.97 -0.20
C LEU A 126 12.30 0.66 0.25
N GLN A 127 13.41 0.80 0.97
CA GLN A 127 14.11 -0.29 1.65
C GLN A 127 14.23 0.00 3.14
N TRP A 128 13.80 -0.95 3.96
CA TRP A 128 13.94 -0.91 5.41
C TRP A 128 13.77 -2.30 6.01
N ASP A 129 14.27 -2.50 7.23
CA ASP A 129 14.08 -3.74 7.98
C ASP A 129 12.77 -3.67 8.78
N SER A 130 11.64 -3.84 8.09
CA SER A 130 10.31 -3.89 8.73
C SER A 130 10.17 -5.05 9.70
N LEU A 131 10.90 -6.15 9.49
CA LEU A 131 10.80 -7.32 10.34
C LEU A 131 11.44 -7.04 11.69
N ALA A 132 12.65 -6.46 11.72
CA ALA A 132 13.26 -6.02 12.97
C ALA A 132 12.41 -4.97 13.69
N ALA A 133 11.78 -4.04 12.96
CA ALA A 133 10.85 -3.07 13.54
C ALA A 133 9.62 -3.75 14.18
N LEU A 134 9.06 -4.76 13.52
CA LEU A 134 7.94 -5.53 14.04
C LEU A 134 8.33 -6.39 15.24
N ASP A 135 9.49 -7.06 15.17
CA ASP A 135 10.04 -7.89 16.26
C ASP A 135 10.32 -7.05 17.51
N GLY A 136 10.94 -5.88 17.36
CA GLY A 136 11.12 -4.93 18.47
C GLY A 136 9.79 -4.50 19.08
N TRP A 137 8.79 -4.22 18.25
CA TRP A 137 7.49 -3.82 18.76
C TRP A 137 6.77 -4.95 19.51
N VAL A 138 6.81 -6.17 18.99
CA VAL A 138 6.17 -7.34 19.60
C VAL A 138 6.90 -7.78 20.87
N ALA A 139 8.24 -7.89 20.82
CA ALA A 139 9.03 -8.50 21.89
C ALA A 139 9.37 -7.53 23.03
N SER A 140 9.61 -6.24 22.74
CA SER A 140 10.04 -5.26 23.74
C SER A 140 9.09 -4.07 23.89
N GLY A 141 7.95 -4.06 23.18
CA GLY A 141 6.98 -2.97 23.22
C GLY A 141 7.45 -1.70 22.51
N GLN A 142 8.57 -1.75 21.78
CA GLN A 142 9.16 -0.60 21.10
C GLN A 142 8.55 -0.42 19.72
N ALA A 143 7.47 0.38 19.65
CA ALA A 143 6.88 0.75 18.36
C ALA A 143 7.89 1.53 17.49
N PRO A 144 7.90 1.36 16.17
CA PRO A 144 8.74 2.17 15.29
C PRO A 144 8.34 3.64 15.39
N VAL A 145 9.32 4.50 15.70
CA VAL A 145 9.15 5.95 15.77
C VAL A 145 9.96 6.59 14.65
N SER A 146 9.26 7.19 13.69
CA SER A 146 9.87 7.86 12.51
C SER A 146 11.02 7.06 11.85
N PRO A 147 10.80 5.79 11.48
CA PRO A 147 11.86 4.94 10.97
C PRO A 147 12.46 5.54 9.70
N VAL A 148 13.79 5.53 9.61
CA VAL A 148 14.50 6.02 8.43
C VAL A 148 14.59 4.91 7.40
N VAL A 149 14.12 5.20 6.19
CA VAL A 149 14.11 4.29 5.06
C VAL A 149 15.07 4.77 3.97
N THR A 150 15.60 3.84 3.20
CA THR A 150 16.60 4.10 2.15
C THR A 150 16.02 3.84 0.77
N ASP A 151 16.44 4.65 -0.19
CA ASP A 151 16.11 4.47 -1.60
C ASP A 151 17.03 3.43 -2.24
N GLY A 152 16.44 2.39 -2.80
CA GLY A 152 17.12 1.33 -3.55
C GLY A 152 17.27 1.61 -5.05
N ASN A 153 16.68 2.69 -5.57
CA ASN A 153 16.76 3.00 -7.00
C ASN A 153 18.21 3.29 -7.41
N PRO A 154 18.73 2.75 -8.53
CA PRO A 154 20.13 2.94 -8.92
C PRO A 154 20.57 4.42 -9.00
N ALA A 155 19.70 5.30 -9.52
CA ALA A 155 20.01 6.72 -9.70
C ALA A 155 20.01 7.54 -8.39
N THR A 156 19.28 7.08 -7.37
CA THR A 156 19.12 7.79 -6.09
C THR A 156 19.53 6.93 -4.90
N LYS A 157 20.34 5.89 -5.15
CA LYS A 157 20.72 4.87 -4.18
C LYS A 157 21.35 5.51 -2.95
N GLY A 158 20.83 5.17 -1.77
CA GLY A 158 21.32 5.69 -0.50
C GLY A 158 20.66 7.00 -0.05
N ARG A 159 19.79 7.61 -0.87
CA ARG A 159 18.90 8.68 -0.41
C ARG A 159 18.00 8.17 0.71
N THR A 160 17.82 8.94 1.78
CA THR A 160 17.02 8.53 2.94
C THR A 160 15.83 9.45 3.20
N ARG A 161 14.75 8.89 3.75
CA ARG A 161 13.55 9.62 4.20
C ARG A 161 13.06 9.06 5.54
N PRO A 162 12.53 9.88 6.46
CA PRO A 162 11.77 9.33 7.58
C PRO A 162 10.39 8.88 7.08
N LEU A 163 9.86 7.78 7.62
CA LEU A 163 8.43 7.49 7.50
C LEU A 163 7.67 8.24 8.59
N CYS A 164 6.68 9.01 8.17
CA CYS A 164 5.82 9.75 9.07
C CYS A 164 4.49 9.02 9.25
N GLU A 165 4.06 8.90 10.50
CA GLU A 165 2.79 8.24 10.80
C GLU A 165 1.64 9.06 10.20
N TYR A 166 0.81 8.40 9.41
CA TYR A 166 -0.32 9.04 8.74
C TYR A 166 -1.24 9.71 9.78
N PRO A 167 -1.70 10.96 9.56
CA PRO A 167 -1.71 11.69 8.29
C PRO A 167 -0.47 12.53 7.99
N GLN A 168 0.58 12.48 8.82
CA GLN A 168 1.77 13.29 8.61
C GLN A 168 2.60 12.82 7.41
N PHE A 169 3.38 13.73 6.84
CA PHE A 169 4.30 13.44 5.73
C PHE A 169 5.70 14.03 5.96
N PRO A 170 6.74 13.48 5.33
CA PRO A 170 8.10 14.01 5.46
C PRO A 170 8.24 15.32 4.68
N LYS A 171 8.23 16.45 5.38
CA LYS A 171 8.43 17.79 4.82
C LYS A 171 9.90 18.19 4.90
N TYR A 172 10.46 18.61 3.77
CA TYR A 172 11.82 19.16 3.75
C TYR A 172 11.87 20.47 4.55
N LYS A 173 12.89 20.63 5.41
CA LYS A 173 13.03 21.81 6.26
C LYS A 173 13.42 23.09 5.50
N GLY A 174 13.76 22.98 4.22
CA GLY A 174 14.27 24.09 3.41
C GLY A 174 15.78 24.25 3.47
N SER A 175 16.47 23.49 4.31
CA SER A 175 17.93 23.49 4.46
C SER A 175 18.47 22.09 4.80
N GLY A 176 19.77 21.87 4.54
CA GLY A 176 20.44 20.58 4.68
C GLY A 176 20.55 19.82 3.36
N ASP A 177 21.11 18.62 3.40
CA ASP A 177 21.17 17.74 2.23
C ASP A 177 19.77 17.16 1.95
N ALA A 178 19.20 17.43 0.78
CA ALA A 178 17.92 16.90 0.35
C ALA A 178 17.91 15.37 0.19
N ASN A 179 19.08 14.72 0.19
CA ASN A 179 19.20 13.27 0.19
C ASN A 179 19.25 12.65 1.60
N SER A 180 19.32 13.46 2.66
CA SER A 180 19.36 12.99 4.05
C SER A 180 18.00 13.09 4.74
N ALA A 181 17.58 12.03 5.43
CA ALA A 181 16.39 12.01 6.26
C ALA A 181 16.41 13.07 7.38
N SER A 182 17.59 13.42 7.89
CA SER A 182 17.75 14.45 8.93
C SER A 182 17.39 15.87 8.46
N SER A 183 17.24 16.09 7.15
CA SER A 183 16.79 17.34 6.55
C SER A 183 15.27 17.44 6.44
N PHE A 184 14.54 16.43 6.92
CA PHE A 184 13.08 16.37 6.89
C PHE A 184 12.51 16.36 8.31
N VAL A 185 11.25 16.76 8.44
CA VAL A 185 10.45 16.65 9.64
C VAL A 185 9.07 16.11 9.28
N CYS A 186 8.46 15.30 10.15
CA CYS A 186 7.07 14.93 9.97
C CYS A 186 6.19 16.15 10.24
N ALA A 187 5.40 16.53 9.24
CA ALA A 187 4.49 17.67 9.30
C ALA A 187 3.08 17.22 8.94
N ASP A 188 2.09 17.93 9.47
CA ASP A 188 0.69 17.69 9.16
C ASP A 188 0.42 18.02 7.69
N SER A 189 -0.50 17.25 7.08
CA SER A 189 -0.92 17.36 5.68
C SER A 189 -1.77 18.59 5.40
#